data_AF-A0A1H0T669-F1
#
_entry.id   AF-A0A1H0T669-F1
#
_cell.length_a   1.000
_cell.length_b   1.000
_cell.length_c   1.000
_cell.angle_alpha   90.00
_cell.angle_beta   90.00
_cell.angle_gamma   90.00
#
_symmetry.space_group_name_H-M   'P 1'
#
loop_
_entity.id
_entity.type
_entity.pdbx_description
1 polymer ?
#
loop_
_entity_poly.entity_id
_entity_poly.type
_entity_poly.pdbx_seq_one_letter_code
_entity_poly.pdbx_strand_id
1 'polypeptide(L)'
;MVEDAERRGVLIPGKSTIIEPTSGNTGIGLALVSAVKGYSCIVMIPDSMSIERRKIVSGYGAKVELTPDEEGFEGTIKRAMQLVDKIPHSWIPLQFDNMANPSIHKLLEKRYGRI
;
A
#
# COMPACT_ATOMS: atom_id res chain seq x y z
N MET A 1 2.15 6.19 7.66
CA MET A 1 1.02 6.33 6.70
C MET A 1 -0.28 5.75 7.25
N VAL A 2 -0.39 4.44 7.51
CA VAL A 2 -1.65 3.80 7.99
C VAL A 2 -2.15 4.44 9.30
N GLU A 3 -1.32 4.53 10.32
CA GLU A 3 -1.71 5.13 11.61
C GLU A 3 -2.11 6.61 11.50
N ASP A 4 -1.57 7.32 10.51
CA ASP A 4 -1.99 8.68 10.23
C ASP A 4 -3.41 8.73 9.65
N ALA A 5 -3.70 7.85 8.68
CA ALA A 5 -5.03 7.72 8.10
C ALA A 5 -6.08 7.23 9.14
N GLU A 6 -5.69 6.36 10.08
CA GLU A 6 -6.51 5.97 11.24
C GLU A 6 -6.87 7.18 12.10
N ARG A 7 -5.89 7.99 12.49
CA ARG A 7 -6.13 9.21 13.31
C ARG A 7 -7.02 10.22 12.61
N ARG A 8 -6.97 10.30 11.28
CA ARG A 8 -7.85 11.16 10.47
C ARG A 8 -9.22 10.55 10.21
N GLY A 9 -9.50 9.33 10.66
CA GLY A 9 -10.76 8.62 10.45
C GLY A 9 -10.99 8.14 9.01
N VAL A 10 -9.95 8.16 8.17
CA VAL A 10 -10.03 7.73 6.76
C VAL A 10 -10.00 6.20 6.65
N LEU A 11 -9.20 5.55 7.51
CA LEU A 11 -9.15 4.09 7.63
C LEU A 11 -9.92 3.62 8.86
N ILE A 12 -10.79 2.63 8.65
CA ILE A 12 -11.62 2.02 9.69
C ILE A 12 -11.38 0.50 9.65
N PRO A 13 -10.81 -0.10 10.73
CA PRO A 13 -10.59 -1.54 10.82
C PRO A 13 -11.85 -2.35 10.54
N GLY A 14 -11.71 -3.48 9.86
CA GLY A 14 -12.82 -4.36 9.47
C GLY A 14 -13.72 -3.82 8.35
N LYS A 15 -13.46 -2.61 7.85
CA LYS A 15 -14.29 -1.94 6.86
C LYS A 15 -13.50 -1.39 5.67
N SER A 16 -12.36 -0.78 5.92
CA SER A 16 -11.57 -0.13 4.87
C SER A 16 -10.69 -1.09 4.09
N THR A 17 -10.44 -0.74 2.82
CA THR A 17 -9.50 -1.45 1.95
C THR A 17 -8.32 -0.54 1.60
N ILE A 18 -7.09 -1.00 1.84
CA ILE A 18 -5.87 -0.32 1.43
C ILE A 18 -5.51 -0.78 0.02
N ILE A 19 -5.31 0.17 -0.89
CA ILE A 19 -4.99 -0.08 -2.30
C ILE A 19 -3.69 0.64 -2.61
N GLU A 20 -2.60 -0.05 -2.99
CA GLU A 20 -1.33 0.63 -3.30
C GLU A 20 -0.70 0.08 -4.59
N PRO A 21 -0.38 0.96 -5.57
CA PRO A 21 0.45 0.60 -6.70
C PRO A 21 1.93 0.55 -6.28
N THR A 22 2.48 -0.65 -6.10
CA THR A 22 3.90 -0.80 -5.72
C THR A 22 4.39 -2.23 -5.92
N SER A 23 5.57 -2.38 -6.52
CA SER A 23 6.29 -3.65 -6.63
C SER A 23 7.32 -3.90 -5.52
N GLY A 24 7.42 -2.97 -4.57
CA GLY A 24 8.50 -2.91 -3.58
C GLY A 24 8.09 -3.28 -2.16
N ASN A 25 8.98 -2.93 -1.22
CA ASN A 25 8.80 -3.20 0.21
C ASN A 25 7.58 -2.50 0.81
N THR A 26 7.13 -1.39 0.23
CA THR A 26 5.90 -0.70 0.66
C THR A 26 4.70 -1.63 0.58
N GLY A 27 4.57 -2.43 -0.48
CA GLY A 27 3.47 -3.38 -0.64
C GLY A 27 3.51 -4.49 0.40
N ILE A 28 4.70 -5.02 0.69
CA ILE A 28 4.91 -6.03 1.73
C ILE A 28 4.56 -5.46 3.12
N GLY A 29 5.06 -4.27 3.43
CA GLY A 29 4.79 -3.60 4.70
C GLY A 29 3.31 -3.29 4.90
N LEU A 30 2.62 -2.81 3.86
CA LEU A 30 1.18 -2.58 3.91
C LEU A 30 0.39 -3.87 4.03
N ALA A 31 0.78 -4.95 3.35
CA ALA A 31 0.14 -6.25 3.48
C ALA A 31 0.23 -6.79 4.92
N LEU A 32 1.43 -6.74 5.51
CA LEU A 32 1.66 -7.13 6.91
C LEU A 32 0.82 -6.28 7.88
N VAL A 33 0.89 -4.95 7.75
CA VAL A 33 0.14 -4.03 8.62
C VAL A 33 -1.37 -4.24 8.50
N SER A 34 -1.86 -4.50 7.28
CA SER A 34 -3.27 -4.80 7.01
C SER A 34 -3.72 -6.09 7.69
N ALA A 35 -2.91 -7.13 7.62
CA ALA A 35 -3.18 -8.41 8.28
C ALA A 35 -3.29 -8.25 9.81
N VAL A 36 -2.38 -7.47 10.41
CA VAL A 36 -2.34 -7.26 11.86
C VAL A 36 -3.48 -6.35 12.34
N LYS A 37 -3.79 -5.29 11.59
CA LYS A 37 -4.78 -4.27 12.00
C LYS A 37 -6.19 -4.53 11.48
N GLY A 38 -6.40 -5.58 10.69
CA GLY A 38 -7.72 -5.98 10.20
C GLY A 38 -8.23 -5.15 9.02
N TYR A 39 -7.36 -4.84 8.06
CA TYR A 39 -7.75 -4.21 6.79
C TYR A 39 -7.72 -5.21 5.64
N SER A 40 -8.60 -5.04 4.67
CA SER A 40 -8.37 -5.64 3.35
C SER A 40 -7.24 -4.88 2.65
N CYS A 41 -6.43 -5.58 1.86
CA CYS A 41 -5.30 -4.98 1.16
C CYS A 41 -5.23 -5.50 -0.28
N ILE A 42 -5.03 -4.58 -1.22
CA ILE A 42 -4.82 -4.87 -2.64
C ILE A 42 -3.53 -4.17 -3.07
N VAL A 43 -2.58 -4.96 -3.58
CA VAL A 43 -1.30 -4.45 -4.11
C VAL A 43 -1.28 -4.68 -5.61
N MET A 44 -1.09 -3.61 -6.38
CA MET A 44 -0.93 -3.71 -7.83
C MET A 44 0.53 -3.73 -8.22
N ILE A 45 0.88 -4.67 -9.10
CA ILE A 45 2.22 -4.87 -9.60
C ILE A 45 2.19 -5.17 -11.11
N PRO A 46 3.20 -4.74 -11.88
CA PRO A 46 3.40 -5.26 -13.23
C PRO A 46 3.63 -6.78 -13.19
N ASP A 47 3.14 -7.50 -14.20
CA ASP A 47 3.25 -8.96 -14.29
C ASP A 47 4.68 -9.49 -14.51
N SER A 48 5.57 -8.63 -15.02
CA SER A 48 7.03 -8.83 -15.10
C SER A 48 7.71 -8.99 -13.74
N MET A 49 7.05 -8.61 -12.64
CA MET A 49 7.63 -8.66 -11.29
C MET A 49 7.75 -10.09 -10.74
N SER A 50 8.77 -10.30 -9.91
CA SER A 50 9.11 -11.60 -9.29
C SER A 50 7.92 -12.28 -8.61
N ILE A 51 7.85 -13.61 -8.75
CA ILE A 51 6.82 -14.45 -8.13
C ILE A 51 6.99 -14.49 -6.61
N GLU A 52 8.23 -14.43 -6.11
CA GLU A 52 8.55 -14.44 -4.69
C GLU A 52 7.89 -13.27 -3.96
N ARG A 53 7.94 -12.06 -4.54
CA ARG A 53 7.28 -10.89 -3.96
C ARG A 53 5.77 -11.05 -3.91
N ARG A 54 5.17 -11.63 -4.94
CA ARG A 54 3.73 -11.97 -4.97
C ARG A 54 3.37 -12.91 -3.84
N LYS A 55 4.17 -13.96 -3.64
CA LYS A 55 3.95 -14.95 -2.59
C LYS A 55 4.03 -14.34 -1.20
N ILE A 56 4.96 -13.41 -0.96
CA ILE A 56 5.07 -12.73 0.34
C ILE A 56 3.82 -11.88 0.60
N VAL A 57 3.41 -11.05 -0.35
CA VAL A 57 2.22 -10.20 -0.22
C VAL A 57 0.96 -11.05 -0.01
N SER A 58 0.73 -12.05 -0.85
CA SER A 58 -0.39 -12.97 -0.71
C SER A 58 -0.33 -13.82 0.56
N GLY A 59 0.87 -14.11 1.07
CA GLY A 59 1.08 -14.83 2.33
C GLY A 59 0.56 -14.07 3.56
N TYR A 60 0.52 -12.75 3.50
CA TYR A 60 -0.14 -11.91 4.50
C TYR A 60 -1.64 -11.70 4.25
N GLY A 61 -2.22 -12.38 3.26
CA GLY A 61 -3.65 -12.29 2.94
C GLY A 61 -4.04 -11.07 2.07
N ALA A 62 -3.07 -10.29 1.59
CA ALA A 62 -3.34 -9.22 0.64
C ALA A 62 -3.60 -9.79 -0.77
N LYS A 63 -4.52 -9.18 -1.50
CA LYS A 63 -4.77 -9.51 -2.91
C LYS A 63 -3.68 -8.89 -3.78
N VAL A 64 -3.06 -9.70 -4.62
CA VAL A 64 -2.16 -9.21 -5.67
C VAL A 64 -2.95 -9.03 -6.96
N GLU A 65 -2.90 -7.83 -7.52
CA GLU A 65 -3.51 -7.51 -8.81
C GLU A 65 -2.43 -7.21 -9.84
N LEU A 66 -2.42 -7.97 -10.94
CA LEU A 66 -1.44 -7.80 -11.99
C LEU A 66 -1.91 -6.76 -13.01
N THR A 67 -0.97 -5.93 -13.46
CA THR A 67 -1.17 -5.04 -14.61
C THR A 67 -0.22 -5.43 -15.74
N PRO A 68 -0.56 -5.14 -17.01
CA PRO A 68 0.35 -5.38 -18.13
C PRO A 68 1.66 -4.61 -17.94
N ASP A 69 2.80 -5.25 -18.21
CA ASP A 69 4.12 -4.61 -18.10
C ASP A 69 4.28 -3.42 -19.07
N GLU A 70 3.62 -3.47 -20.25
CA GLU A 70 3.73 -2.39 -21.24
C GLU A 70 3.12 -1.06 -20.75
N GLU A 71 2.19 -1.12 -19.80
CA GLU A 71 1.62 0.09 -19.17
C GLU A 71 2.51 0.65 -18.05
N GLY A 72 3.52 -0.12 -17.62
CA GLY A 72 4.48 0.27 -16.60
C GLY A 72 3.83 0.70 -15.28
N PHE A 73 4.53 1.58 -14.55
CA PHE A 73 4.04 2.09 -13.27
C PHE A 73 2.79 2.95 -13.42
N GLU A 74 2.66 3.71 -14.52
CA GLU A 74 1.48 4.53 -14.79
C GLU A 74 0.20 3.67 -14.91
N GLY A 75 0.31 2.49 -15.53
CA GLY A 75 -0.76 1.49 -15.57
C GLY A 75 -1.22 1.05 -14.18
N THR A 76 -0.27 0.83 -13.26
CA THR A 76 -0.60 0.47 -11.88
C THR A 76 -1.33 1.59 -11.14
N ILE A 77 -0.93 2.85 -11.32
CA ILE A 77 -1.61 4.01 -10.72
C ILE A 77 -3.02 4.14 -11.30
N LYS A 78 -3.16 4.11 -12.63
CA LYS A 78 -4.46 4.17 -13.31
C LYS A 78 -5.39 3.08 -12.79
N ARG A 79 -4.87 1.86 -12.62
CA ARG A 79 -5.65 0.75 -12.06
C ARG A 79 -6.05 0.99 -10.61
N ALA A 80 -5.14 1.52 -9.78
CA ALA A 80 -5.43 1.86 -8.40
C ALA A 80 -6.61 2.84 -8.28
N MET A 81 -6.58 3.90 -9.09
CA MET A 81 -7.64 4.91 -9.12
C MET A 81 -9.00 4.30 -9.53
N GLN A 82 -9.01 3.45 -10.55
CA GLN A 82 -10.23 2.73 -10.95
C GLN A 82 -10.81 1.85 -9.84
N LEU A 83 -9.96 1.23 -9.02
CA LEU A 83 -10.40 0.41 -7.90
C LEU A 83 -10.94 1.27 -6.76
N VAL A 84 -10.33 2.43 -6.49
CA VAL A 84 -10.83 3.35 -5.47
C VAL A 84 -12.23 3.86 -5.79
N ASP A 85 -12.50 4.18 -7.06
CA ASP A 85 -13.83 4.63 -7.50
C ASP A 85 -14.92 3.56 -7.32
N LYS A 86 -14.52 2.28 -7.29
CA LYS A 86 -15.45 1.13 -7.24
C LYS A 86 -15.58 0.50 -5.86
N ILE A 87 -14.54 0.57 -5.04
CA ILE A 87 -14.50 -0.07 -3.73
C ILE A 87 -14.83 0.99 -2.68
N PRO A 88 -16.02 0.93 -2.04
CA PRO A 88 -16.34 1.87 -0.97
C PRO A 88 -15.36 1.70 0.20
N HIS A 89 -15.08 2.79 0.90
CA HIS A 89 -14.13 2.81 2.02
C HIS A 89 -12.70 2.36 1.64
N SER A 90 -12.35 2.49 0.37
CA SER A 90 -10.98 2.29 -0.09
C SER A 90 -10.11 3.53 0.13
N TRP A 91 -8.81 3.32 0.24
CA TRP A 91 -7.83 4.37 0.40
C TRP A 91 -6.52 4.00 -0.27
N ILE A 92 -5.94 4.94 -1.02
CA ILE A 92 -4.59 4.82 -1.57
C ILE A 92 -3.63 5.64 -0.70
N PRO A 93 -2.60 5.00 -0.10
CA PRO A 93 -1.57 5.68 0.65
C PRO A 93 -0.82 6.75 -0.14
N LEU A 94 -0.53 6.51 -1.43
CA LEU A 94 0.26 7.41 -2.30
C LEU A 94 1.61 7.73 -1.67
N GLN A 95 2.49 6.73 -1.56
CA GLN A 95 3.73 6.85 -0.76
C GLN A 95 4.66 8.02 -1.12
N PHE A 96 4.57 8.55 -2.35
CA PHE A 96 5.36 9.68 -2.81
C PHE A 96 4.76 11.04 -2.42
N ASP A 97 3.43 11.13 -2.27
CA ASP A 97 2.72 12.38 -1.93
C ASP A 97 2.34 12.45 -0.44
N ASN A 98 2.34 11.32 0.24
CA ASN A 98 1.90 11.22 1.62
C ASN A 98 2.97 11.69 2.60
N MET A 99 2.77 12.88 3.17
CA MET A 99 3.69 13.50 4.13
C MET A 99 3.97 12.65 5.39
N ALA A 100 3.13 11.67 5.71
CA ALA A 100 3.44 10.73 6.79
C ALA A 100 4.66 9.84 6.49
N ASN A 101 5.04 9.68 5.22
CA ASN A 101 6.26 8.99 4.80
C ASN A 101 7.53 9.79 5.15
N PRO A 102 7.81 10.99 4.60
CA PRO A 102 9.00 11.74 4.99
C PRO A 102 9.02 12.15 6.48
N SER A 103 7.85 12.38 7.08
CA SER A 103 7.77 12.77 8.50
C SER A 103 8.27 11.70 9.45
N ILE A 104 8.04 10.40 9.17
CA ILE A 104 8.51 9.34 10.08
C ILE A 104 10.03 9.23 10.05
N HIS A 105 10.66 9.36 8.88
CA HIS A 105 12.12 9.35 8.76
C HIS A 105 12.75 10.48 9.57
N LYS A 106 12.22 11.71 9.46
CA LYS A 106 12.69 12.87 10.23
C LYS A 106 12.51 12.68 11.74
N LEU A 107 11.42 12.05 12.17
CA LEU A 107 11.17 11.76 13.59
C LEU A 107 12.17 10.72 14.12
N LEU A 108 12.39 9.64 13.36
CA LEU A 108 13.32 8.58 13.72
C LEU A 108 14.76 9.11 13.76
N GLU A 109 15.16 9.93 12.81
CA GLU A 109 16.47 10.59 12.80
C GLU A 109 16.71 11.42 14.06
N LYS A 110 15.70 12.21 14.47
CA LYS A 110 15.78 12.98 15.73
C LYS A 110 15.90 12.09 16.97
N ARG A 111 15.26 10.92 16.96
CA ARG A 111 15.18 10.04 18.13
C ARG A 111 16.41 9.12 18.27
N TYR A 112 16.95 8.67 17.15
CA TYR A 112 17.96 7.60 17.11
C TYR A 112 19.24 7.99 16.36
N GLY A 113 19.33 9.21 15.81
CA GLY A 113 20.41 9.60 14.90
C GLY A 113 20.15 9.16 13.46
N ARG A 114 21.08 9.45 12.55
CA ARG A 114 20.97 9.08 11.12
C ARG A 114 20.89 7.55 10.98
N ILE A 115 19.80 7.09 10.36
CA ILE A 115 19.54 5.73 9.86
C ILE A 115 19.67 5.70 8.35
#